data_AF-A0A1Y3CXG9-F1
#
_entry.id   AF-A0A1Y3CXG9-F1
#
_cell.length_a   1.000
_cell.length_b   1.000
_cell.length_c   1.000
_cell.angle_alpha   90.00
_cell.angle_beta   90.00
_cell.angle_gamma   90.00
#
_symmetry.space_group_name_H-M   'P 1'
#
loop_
_entity.id
_entity.type
_entity.pdbx_description
1 polymer ?
#
loop_
_entity_poly.entity_id
_entity_poly.type
_entity_poly.pdbx_seq_one_letter_code
_entity_poly.pdbx_strand_id
1 'polypeptide(L)'
;MTEFHHGITGRETASGKIPIRDAATAVIAMLAFADDADEDTFPLDTPVLVTSINRVLPKAGTTGNLRKNLEIISQITSPTLVVIRVNNPLGEIFDQSAVIGTTNNFGLRTGLQALLTVKSILGITPKIICVPDAETIDIANTIGAICKKLRAYSYITPRDAAGAVLESAEAVVNFRNMLAFREVELIWPEWTSGNVFLGSSDPDLDFTEISLQSMAVDLLHTSLTYDLYRNGEKLETNETITVPEPGNTTDAFINSVRDILSSYPDISVSGGGGGIAHFFTPDSNTIRGNKGDLEKDTIRLVLKQNPSQENDLFPLLRDRYSGLPFTSPIELITLGKTMYEGV
;
A
#
# COMPACT_ATOMS: atom_id res chain seq x y z
N MET A 1 50.42 -26.15 51.43
CA MET A 1 49.36 -27.14 51.10
C MET A 1 48.05 -26.42 51.26
N THR A 2 47.35 -26.13 50.16
CA THR A 2 46.00 -25.55 50.20
C THR A 2 45.04 -26.60 50.72
N GLU A 3 44.44 -26.32 51.88
CA GLU A 3 43.46 -27.17 52.54
C GLU A 3 42.20 -27.24 51.66
N PHE A 4 41.92 -28.41 51.10
CA PHE A 4 40.73 -28.64 50.27
C PHE A 4 39.50 -28.69 51.20
N HIS A 5 38.64 -27.68 51.11
CA HIS A 5 37.39 -27.66 51.85
C HIS A 5 36.39 -28.62 51.19
N HIS A 6 36.10 -29.75 51.84
CA HIS A 6 35.11 -30.72 51.37
C HIS A 6 33.76 -30.45 52.06
N GLY A 7 32.82 -29.87 51.32
CA GLY A 7 31.50 -29.50 51.81
C GLY A 7 30.85 -28.38 50.99
N ILE A 8 29.60 -28.06 51.29
CA ILE A 8 28.91 -26.89 50.72
C ILE A 8 29.30 -25.65 51.55
N THR A 9 29.85 -24.64 50.88
CA THR A 9 30.09 -23.32 51.48
C THR A 9 28.99 -22.37 51.02
N GLY A 10 28.23 -21.82 51.96
CA GLY A 10 27.25 -20.77 51.69
C GLY A 10 27.91 -19.39 51.75
N ARG A 11 27.75 -18.58 50.70
CA ARG A 11 28.10 -17.17 50.70
C ARG A 11 26.85 -16.35 50.43
N GLU A 12 26.29 -15.79 51.48
CA GLU A 12 25.10 -14.95 51.37
C GLU A 12 25.50 -13.59 50.80
N THR A 13 25.11 -13.34 49.55
CA THR A 13 25.30 -12.05 48.90
C THR A 13 24.01 -11.26 49.08
N ALA A 14 24.10 -10.04 49.61
CA ALA A 14 22.96 -9.14 49.72
C ALA A 14 22.57 -8.54 48.34
N SER A 15 22.44 -9.38 47.31
CA SER A 15 21.88 -8.93 46.03
C SER A 15 20.38 -8.72 46.24
N GLY A 16 19.90 -7.50 45.99
CA GLY A 16 18.47 -7.20 45.99
C GLY A 16 17.70 -8.06 44.99
N LYS A 17 16.36 -7.93 44.99
CA LYS A 17 15.50 -8.62 44.03
C LYS A 17 15.99 -8.33 42.61
N ILE A 18 16.28 -9.38 41.82
CA ILE A 18 16.59 -9.22 40.39
C ILE A 18 15.29 -8.76 39.71
N PRO A 19 15.20 -7.54 39.18
CA PRO A 19 13.99 -7.08 38.54
C PRO A 19 13.78 -7.84 37.23
N ILE A 20 12.61 -8.43 37.06
CA ILE A 20 12.16 -8.93 35.76
C ILE A 20 11.74 -7.69 34.96
N ARG A 21 12.33 -7.51 33.78
CA ARG A 21 11.94 -6.45 32.85
C ARG A 21 10.99 -7.03 31.83
N ASP A 22 9.93 -6.30 31.51
CA ASP A 22 9.03 -6.67 30.43
C ASP A 22 9.80 -6.61 29.11
N ALA A 23 9.63 -7.66 28.29
CA ALA A 23 10.18 -7.68 26.95
C ALA A 23 9.28 -6.83 26.03
N ALA A 24 9.86 -5.91 25.27
CA ALA A 24 9.13 -5.19 24.22
C ALA A 24 8.77 -6.17 23.10
N THR A 25 7.55 -6.70 23.11
CA THR A 25 7.06 -7.71 22.15
C THR A 25 6.51 -7.12 20.86
N ALA A 26 6.19 -5.82 20.84
CA ALA A 26 5.53 -5.13 19.73
C ALA A 26 6.46 -4.23 18.91
N VAL A 27 7.77 -4.51 18.90
CA VAL A 27 8.73 -3.77 18.05
C VAL A 27 8.67 -4.34 16.64
N ILE A 28 8.25 -3.51 15.69
CA ILE A 28 8.17 -3.84 14.27
C ILE A 28 9.48 -3.42 13.60
N ALA A 29 10.06 -4.29 12.77
CA ALA A 29 11.06 -3.91 11.80
C ALA A 29 10.53 -4.15 10.39
N MET A 30 10.59 -3.11 9.56
CA MET A 30 10.16 -3.15 8.18
C MET A 30 11.32 -2.87 7.26
N LEU A 31 11.42 -3.66 6.19
CA LEU A 31 12.23 -3.33 5.04
C LEU A 31 11.35 -2.68 3.99
N ALA A 32 11.75 -1.52 3.50
CA ALA A 32 11.00 -0.79 2.50
C ALA A 32 11.96 -0.13 1.50
N PHE A 33 11.44 0.24 0.34
CA PHE A 33 12.21 0.91 -0.71
C PHE A 33 11.52 2.20 -1.13
N ALA A 34 12.34 3.20 -1.43
CA ALA A 34 11.96 4.51 -1.96
C ALA A 34 13.24 5.18 -2.47
N ASP A 35 13.29 5.49 -3.75
CA ASP A 35 14.47 6.05 -4.40
C ASP A 35 14.63 7.55 -4.06
N ASP A 36 13.52 8.24 -3.81
CA ASP A 36 13.43 9.66 -3.46
C ASP A 36 13.31 9.94 -1.95
N ALA A 37 13.53 8.93 -1.10
CA ALA A 37 13.58 9.13 0.35
C ALA A 37 14.83 9.92 0.77
N ASP A 38 14.67 10.80 1.77
CA ASP A 38 15.76 11.61 2.35
C ASP A 38 16.87 10.71 2.91
N GLU A 39 18.06 10.74 2.30
CA GLU A 39 19.16 9.82 2.63
C GLU A 39 19.71 10.03 4.05
N ASP A 40 19.58 11.24 4.60
CA ASP A 40 19.99 11.55 5.97
C ASP A 40 19.05 10.91 7.00
N THR A 41 17.76 10.85 6.70
CA THR A 41 16.75 10.27 7.59
C THR A 41 16.59 8.77 7.38
N PHE A 42 16.66 8.31 6.13
CA PHE A 42 16.55 6.91 5.74
C PHE A 42 17.78 6.48 4.93
N PRO A 43 18.97 6.41 5.55
CA PRO A 43 20.16 5.91 4.88
C PRO A 43 19.96 4.47 4.40
N LEU A 44 20.53 4.16 3.23
CA LEU A 44 20.44 2.83 2.63
C LEU A 44 21.05 1.77 3.56
N ASP A 45 20.39 0.62 3.66
CA ASP A 45 20.79 -0.56 4.43
C ASP A 45 21.05 -0.32 5.93
N THR A 46 20.57 0.81 6.45
CA THR A 46 20.86 1.25 7.82
C THR A 46 19.58 1.26 8.66
N PRO A 47 19.55 0.59 9.82
CA PRO A 47 18.38 0.63 10.70
C PRO A 47 18.14 2.00 11.31
N VAL A 48 16.93 2.53 11.10
CA VAL A 48 16.48 3.81 11.64
C VAL A 48 15.31 3.59 12.60
N LEU A 49 15.41 4.14 13.81
CA LEU A 49 14.30 4.15 14.77
C LEU A 49 13.33 5.28 14.43
N VAL A 50 12.10 4.92 14.08
CA VAL A 50 11.00 5.86 13.86
C VAL A 50 10.18 5.96 15.14
N THR A 51 10.33 7.07 15.86
CA THR A 51 9.60 7.38 17.11
C THR A 51 8.27 8.10 16.86
N SER A 52 8.11 8.70 15.68
CA SER A 52 6.88 9.36 15.25
C SER A 52 6.79 9.28 13.73
N ILE A 53 5.80 8.54 13.23
CA ILE A 53 5.60 8.35 11.79
C ILE A 53 5.28 9.68 11.11
N ASN A 54 4.39 10.49 11.70
CA ASN A 54 4.02 11.82 11.18
C ASN A 54 5.20 12.76 10.98
N ARG A 55 6.26 12.64 11.79
CA ARG A 55 7.46 13.47 11.64
C ARG A 55 8.33 13.06 10.46
N VAL A 56 8.39 11.78 10.15
CA VAL A 56 9.25 11.23 9.10
C VAL A 56 8.53 11.05 7.76
N LEU A 57 7.20 11.11 7.75
CA LEU A 57 6.37 11.00 6.56
C LEU A 57 6.79 11.93 5.40
N PRO A 58 7.05 13.23 5.61
CA PRO A 58 7.51 14.13 4.53
C PRO A 58 8.88 13.75 3.95
N LYS A 59 9.64 12.92 4.65
CA LYS A 59 11.00 12.49 4.28
C LYS A 59 11.06 11.08 3.69
N ALA A 60 9.93 10.38 3.68
CA ALA A 60 9.82 9.00 3.23
C ALA A 60 9.89 8.84 1.70
N GLY A 61 9.92 9.95 0.97
CA GLY A 61 9.76 9.94 -0.50
C GLY A 61 8.31 9.69 -0.91
N THR A 62 8.09 9.63 -2.21
CA THR A 62 6.82 9.34 -2.88
C THR A 62 6.92 8.13 -3.79
N THR A 63 8.14 7.73 -4.16
CA THR A 63 8.43 6.54 -4.95
C THR A 63 8.51 5.29 -4.08
N GLY A 64 8.22 4.13 -4.67
CA GLY A 64 8.28 2.86 -3.97
C GLY A 64 7.17 2.68 -2.91
N ASN A 65 7.50 2.01 -1.81
CA ASN A 65 6.51 1.59 -0.82
C ASN A 65 6.72 2.13 0.59
N LEU A 66 7.82 2.84 0.88
CA LEU A 66 8.12 3.31 2.23
C LEU A 66 7.01 4.23 2.78
N ARG A 67 6.63 5.25 2.02
CA ARG A 67 5.60 6.21 2.45
C ARG A 67 4.24 5.53 2.63
N LYS A 68 3.79 4.75 1.64
CA LYS A 68 2.54 3.98 1.68
C LYS A 68 2.44 3.17 2.98
N ASN A 69 3.49 2.42 3.32
CA ASN A 69 3.49 1.58 4.50
C ASN A 69 3.47 2.39 5.81
N LEU A 70 4.21 3.50 5.87
CA LEU A 70 4.19 4.40 7.02
C LEU A 70 2.78 4.97 7.25
N GLU A 71 2.12 5.45 6.20
CA GLU A 71 0.76 5.98 6.28
C GLU A 71 -0.23 4.93 6.77
N ILE A 72 -0.22 3.73 6.17
CA ILE A 72 -1.09 2.61 6.58
C ILE A 72 -0.88 2.27 8.06
N ILE A 73 0.37 2.14 8.51
CA ILE A 73 0.64 1.84 9.92
C ILE A 73 0.10 2.96 10.81
N SER A 74 0.34 4.23 10.46
CA SER A 74 -0.07 5.39 11.26
C SER A 74 -1.59 5.49 11.44
N GLN A 75 -2.37 5.01 10.46
CA GLN A 75 -3.83 4.97 10.54
C GLN A 75 -4.35 3.90 11.50
N ILE A 76 -3.58 2.83 11.71
CA ILE A 76 -3.95 1.72 12.59
C ILE A 76 -3.43 1.95 14.01
N THR A 77 -2.14 2.30 14.15
CA THR A 77 -1.47 2.40 15.45
C THR A 77 -0.16 3.21 15.38
N SER A 78 0.45 3.49 16.53
CA SER A 78 1.76 4.15 16.66
C SER A 78 2.76 3.22 17.35
N PRO A 79 3.34 2.24 16.62
CA PRO A 79 4.25 1.27 17.20
C PRO A 79 5.69 1.81 17.26
N THR A 80 6.54 1.16 18.07
CA THR A 80 7.99 1.31 17.94
C THR A 80 8.42 0.66 16.64
N LEU A 81 8.77 1.48 15.65
CA LEU A 81 9.07 1.03 14.29
C LEU A 81 10.56 1.23 13.98
N VAL A 82 11.18 0.18 13.44
CA VAL A 82 12.50 0.24 12.81
C VAL A 82 12.30 0.15 11.31
N VAL A 83 12.82 1.11 10.57
CA VAL A 83 12.82 1.10 9.10
C VAL A 83 14.23 0.82 8.63
N ILE A 84 14.38 -0.11 7.69
CA ILE A 84 15.61 -0.32 6.93
C ILE A 84 15.24 -0.04 5.47
N ARG A 85 15.80 1.03 4.90
CA ARG A 85 15.62 1.32 3.48
C ARG A 85 16.53 0.42 2.66
N VAL A 86 15.99 -0.25 1.65
CA VAL A 86 16.75 -1.07 0.69
C VAL A 86 16.64 -0.48 -0.70
N ASN A 87 17.51 -0.93 -1.61
CA ASN A 87 17.40 -0.58 -3.02
C ASN A 87 16.05 -1.05 -3.56
N ASN A 88 15.46 -0.26 -4.46
CA ASN A 88 14.23 -0.62 -5.12
C ASN A 88 14.39 -1.94 -5.90
N PRO A 89 13.67 -3.01 -5.51
CA PRO A 89 13.78 -4.29 -6.20
C PRO A 89 12.91 -4.35 -7.46
N LEU A 90 12.09 -3.32 -7.71
CA LEU A 90 11.20 -3.25 -8.86
C LEU A 90 11.95 -2.67 -10.08
N GLY A 91 11.83 -3.35 -11.21
CA GLY A 91 12.45 -2.98 -12.49
C GLY A 91 11.96 -3.90 -13.61
N GLU A 92 12.65 -3.94 -14.76
CA GLU A 92 12.33 -4.91 -15.83
C GLU A 92 12.40 -6.37 -15.33
N ILE A 93 13.31 -6.62 -14.38
CA ILE A 93 13.46 -7.88 -13.68
C ILE A 93 13.47 -7.58 -12.19
N PHE A 94 12.68 -8.32 -11.43
CA PHE A 94 12.64 -8.21 -9.98
C PHE A 94 13.98 -8.61 -9.35
N ASP A 95 14.63 -7.68 -8.66
CA ASP A 95 15.93 -7.92 -8.00
C ASP A 95 15.74 -8.35 -6.55
N GLN A 96 15.52 -9.65 -6.35
CA GLN A 96 15.44 -10.21 -5.01
C GLN A 96 16.75 -10.12 -4.21
N SER A 97 17.90 -9.94 -4.87
CA SER A 97 19.20 -9.89 -4.19
C SER A 97 19.38 -8.61 -3.38
N ALA A 98 18.82 -7.49 -3.87
CA ALA A 98 18.76 -6.22 -3.14
C ALA A 98 18.01 -6.36 -1.80
N VAL A 99 16.93 -7.14 -1.78
CA VAL A 99 16.11 -7.36 -0.58
C VAL A 99 16.75 -8.36 0.38
N ILE A 100 17.24 -9.50 -0.13
CA ILE A 100 17.93 -10.53 0.68
C ILE A 100 19.19 -9.94 1.33
N GLY A 101 19.93 -9.15 0.56
CA GLY A 101 21.16 -8.50 0.99
C GLY A 101 22.30 -9.47 1.24
N THR A 102 23.45 -8.90 1.59
CA THR A 102 24.70 -9.62 1.81
C THR A 102 25.54 -8.90 2.87
N THR A 103 26.81 -9.27 3.01
CA THR A 103 27.81 -8.45 3.68
C THR A 103 28.64 -7.75 2.61
N ASN A 104 28.63 -6.42 2.60
CA ASN A 104 29.37 -5.65 1.63
C ASN A 104 30.88 -5.62 1.93
N ASN A 105 31.67 -4.98 1.06
CA ASN A 105 33.13 -4.90 1.19
C ASN A 105 33.62 -4.19 2.46
N PHE A 106 32.75 -3.41 3.12
CA PHE A 106 33.03 -2.73 4.37
C PHE A 106 32.60 -3.54 5.61
N GLY A 107 32.13 -4.77 5.42
CA GLY A 107 31.65 -5.64 6.50
C GLY A 107 30.24 -5.27 7.01
N LEU A 108 29.54 -4.35 6.33
CA LEU A 108 28.19 -3.96 6.69
C LEU A 108 27.19 -4.95 6.09
N ARG A 109 26.17 -5.29 6.87
CA ARG A 109 25.07 -6.14 6.41
C ARG A 109 24.04 -5.30 5.69
N THR A 110 23.59 -5.75 4.52
CA THR A 110 22.59 -5.09 3.69
C THR A 110 21.27 -5.86 3.67
N GLY A 111 20.21 -5.25 3.17
CA GLY A 111 18.89 -5.87 3.02
C GLY A 111 18.40 -6.52 4.31
N LEU A 112 17.87 -7.73 4.17
CA LEU A 112 17.39 -8.55 5.29
C LEU A 112 18.49 -8.84 6.32
N GLN A 113 19.75 -8.97 5.91
CA GLN A 113 20.84 -9.21 6.86
C GLN A 113 21.04 -8.04 7.83
N ALA A 114 20.70 -6.81 7.45
CA ALA A 114 20.80 -5.62 8.30
C ALA A 114 19.94 -5.73 9.58
N LEU A 115 18.85 -6.51 9.56
CA LEU A 115 18.00 -6.78 10.73
C LEU A 115 18.78 -7.35 11.92
N LEU A 116 19.85 -8.12 11.66
CA LEU A 116 20.69 -8.71 12.70
C LEU A 116 21.55 -7.66 13.44
N THR A 117 21.65 -6.43 12.92
CA THR A 117 22.42 -5.32 13.50
C THR A 117 21.56 -4.35 14.31
N VAL A 118 20.23 -4.46 14.23
CA VAL A 118 19.28 -3.54 14.89
C VAL A 118 19.54 -3.45 16.40
N LYS A 119 19.77 -4.59 17.06
CA LYS A 119 20.05 -4.61 18.51
C LYS A 119 21.34 -3.88 18.87
N SER A 120 22.40 -4.03 18.08
CA SER A 120 23.68 -3.37 18.35
C SER A 120 23.63 -1.87 18.09
N ILE A 121 22.85 -1.41 17.10
CA ILE A 121 22.77 0.00 16.70
C ILE A 121 21.75 0.75 17.56
N LEU A 122 20.55 0.20 17.72
CA LEU A 122 19.40 0.89 18.34
C LEU A 122 19.07 0.38 19.74
N GLY A 123 19.74 -0.67 20.24
CA GLY A 123 19.49 -1.23 21.57
C GLY A 123 18.18 -2.03 21.72
N ILE A 124 17.39 -2.14 20.65
CA ILE A 124 16.10 -2.84 20.63
C ILE A 124 16.15 -4.09 19.74
N THR A 125 15.34 -5.11 20.07
CA THR A 125 15.24 -6.32 19.25
C THR A 125 13.87 -6.38 18.61
N PRO A 126 13.75 -6.31 17.27
CA PRO A 126 12.46 -6.41 16.62
C PRO A 126 11.88 -7.82 16.78
N LYS A 127 10.56 -7.88 16.97
CA LYS A 127 9.80 -9.10 17.20
C LYS A 127 8.76 -9.38 16.13
N ILE A 128 8.43 -8.37 15.34
CA ILE A 128 7.59 -8.47 14.15
C ILE A 128 8.44 -7.97 12.98
N ILE A 129 8.55 -8.77 11.93
CA ILE A 129 9.30 -8.44 10.72
C ILE A 129 8.33 -8.34 9.55
N CYS A 130 8.49 -7.32 8.72
CA CYS A 130 7.69 -7.09 7.52
C CYS A 130 8.62 -6.72 6.36
N VAL A 131 8.36 -7.27 5.17
CA VAL A 131 9.10 -6.95 3.95
C VAL A 131 8.08 -6.71 2.82
N PRO A 132 7.23 -5.68 2.97
CA PRO A 132 6.11 -5.45 2.06
C PRO A 132 6.54 -5.40 0.61
N ASP A 133 5.66 -5.90 -0.26
CA ASP A 133 5.73 -5.85 -1.72
C ASP A 133 6.88 -6.66 -2.37
N ALA A 134 7.56 -7.53 -1.62
CA ALA A 134 8.77 -8.21 -2.10
C ALA A 134 8.88 -9.69 -1.69
N GLU A 135 7.86 -10.30 -1.08
CA GLU A 135 7.96 -11.60 -0.41
C GLU A 135 7.92 -12.84 -1.35
N THR A 136 8.87 -12.92 -2.27
CA THR A 136 9.11 -14.12 -3.10
C THR A 136 9.55 -15.30 -2.23
N ILE A 137 9.57 -16.52 -2.79
CA ILE A 137 9.92 -17.72 -2.01
C ILE A 137 11.33 -17.67 -1.41
N ASP A 138 12.31 -17.12 -2.12
CA ASP A 138 13.70 -17.01 -1.65
C ASP A 138 13.82 -15.96 -0.53
N ILE A 139 13.09 -14.85 -0.66
CA ILE A 139 12.99 -13.80 0.36
C ILE A 139 12.28 -14.35 1.59
N ALA A 140 11.16 -15.06 1.44
CA ALA A 140 10.43 -15.69 2.53
C ALA A 140 11.27 -16.73 3.30
N ASN A 141 12.06 -17.54 2.60
CA ASN A 141 13.00 -18.47 3.24
C ASN A 141 14.09 -17.72 4.04
N THR A 142 14.60 -16.62 3.51
CA THR A 142 15.57 -15.76 4.20
C THR A 142 14.97 -15.11 5.44
N ILE A 143 13.74 -14.58 5.33
CA ILE A 143 12.96 -14.03 6.45
C ILE A 143 12.82 -15.08 7.56
N GLY A 144 12.36 -16.29 7.23
CA GLY A 144 12.20 -17.37 8.21
C GLY A 144 13.49 -17.71 8.95
N ALA A 145 14.62 -17.76 8.25
CA ALA A 145 15.93 -17.98 8.85
C ALA A 145 16.35 -16.84 9.80
N ILE A 146 16.05 -15.59 9.47
CA ILE A 146 16.34 -14.42 10.32
C ILE A 146 15.40 -14.36 11.53
N CYS A 147 14.10 -14.58 11.33
CA CYS A 147 13.10 -14.67 12.39
C CYS A 147 13.50 -15.68 13.46
N LYS A 148 14.01 -16.85 13.05
CA LYS A 148 14.52 -17.87 13.97
C LYS A 148 15.72 -17.38 14.80
N LYS A 149 16.63 -16.60 14.22
CA LYS A 149 17.79 -16.00 14.94
C LYS A 149 17.33 -14.92 15.93
N LEU A 150 16.40 -14.06 15.52
CA LEU A 150 15.90 -12.94 16.33
C LEU A 150 14.83 -13.36 17.35
N ARG A 151 14.31 -14.60 17.23
CA ARG A 151 13.10 -15.06 17.92
C ARG A 151 11.95 -14.07 17.68
N ALA A 152 11.69 -13.81 16.41
CA ALA A 152 10.68 -12.91 15.88
C ALA A 152 9.70 -13.72 15.00
N TYR A 153 8.59 -13.09 14.63
CA TYR A 153 7.62 -13.59 13.65
C TYR A 153 7.55 -12.65 12.45
N SER A 154 7.19 -13.18 11.29
CA SER A 154 6.93 -12.39 10.09
C SER A 154 5.55 -12.71 9.54
N TYR A 155 4.88 -11.66 9.10
CA TYR A 155 3.64 -11.75 8.31
C TYR A 155 4.01 -11.37 6.89
N ILE A 156 3.71 -12.23 5.93
CA ILE A 156 4.09 -12.02 4.52
C ILE A 156 2.89 -12.26 3.61
N THR A 157 2.83 -11.51 2.52
CA THR A 157 1.92 -11.80 1.41
C THR A 157 2.69 -12.56 0.34
N PRO A 158 2.34 -13.81 0.04
CA PRO A 158 3.12 -14.65 -0.87
C PRO A 158 3.10 -14.07 -2.29
N ARG A 159 4.29 -13.94 -2.89
CA ARG A 159 4.51 -13.39 -4.23
C ARG A 159 5.23 -14.37 -5.16
N ASP A 160 5.00 -14.23 -6.45
CA ASP A 160 5.69 -15.00 -7.49
C ASP A 160 7.15 -14.51 -7.68
N ALA A 161 7.85 -15.08 -8.66
CA ALA A 161 9.25 -14.73 -8.95
C ALA A 161 9.43 -13.30 -9.49
N ALA A 162 8.35 -12.66 -9.97
CA ALA A 162 8.36 -11.28 -10.45
C ALA A 162 7.94 -10.29 -9.35
N GLY A 163 7.65 -10.76 -8.14
CA GLY A 163 7.17 -9.91 -7.03
C GLY A 163 5.68 -9.59 -7.11
N ALA A 164 4.91 -10.24 -7.98
CA ALA A 164 3.47 -10.07 -8.05
C ALA A 164 2.74 -10.97 -7.04
N VAL A 165 1.59 -10.52 -6.52
CA VAL A 165 0.76 -11.34 -5.62
C VAL A 165 0.25 -12.57 -6.36
N LEU A 166 0.28 -13.73 -5.70
CA LEU A 166 -0.30 -14.94 -6.28
C LEU A 166 -1.82 -14.79 -6.46
N GLU A 167 -2.34 -15.12 -7.64
CA GLU A 167 -3.77 -14.91 -7.97
C GLU A 167 -4.71 -15.98 -7.39
N SER A 168 -4.19 -17.18 -7.08
CA SER A 168 -5.01 -18.33 -6.69
C SER A 168 -4.61 -18.92 -5.34
N ALA A 169 -5.61 -19.41 -4.61
CA ALA A 169 -5.37 -20.11 -3.34
C ALA A 169 -4.50 -21.38 -3.53
N GLU A 170 -4.61 -22.04 -4.69
CA GLU A 170 -3.76 -23.20 -5.03
C GLU A 170 -2.28 -22.81 -5.13
N ALA A 171 -1.97 -21.69 -5.79
CA ALA A 171 -0.60 -21.17 -5.87
C ALA A 171 -0.06 -20.83 -4.46
N VAL A 172 -0.89 -20.27 -3.58
CA VAL A 172 -0.54 -19.98 -2.19
C VAL A 172 -0.27 -21.25 -1.38
N VAL A 173 -1.05 -22.31 -1.58
CA VAL A 173 -0.80 -23.62 -0.95
C VAL A 173 0.54 -24.19 -1.43
N ASN A 174 0.85 -24.08 -2.73
CA ASN A 174 2.14 -24.50 -3.27
C ASN A 174 3.30 -23.68 -2.68
N PHE A 175 3.15 -22.36 -2.56
CA PHE A 175 4.10 -21.49 -1.88
C PHE A 175 4.33 -21.93 -0.43
N ARG A 176 3.24 -22.20 0.32
CA ARG A 176 3.32 -22.68 1.70
C ARG A 176 4.06 -24.00 1.83
N ASN A 177 3.88 -24.92 0.88
CA ASN A 177 4.56 -26.23 0.88
C ASN A 177 6.08 -26.11 0.68
N MET A 178 6.55 -25.03 0.05
CA MET A 178 7.97 -24.73 -0.10
C MET A 178 8.59 -24.08 1.16
N LEU A 179 7.77 -23.67 2.14
CA LEU A 179 8.23 -23.05 3.40
C LEU A 179 8.27 -24.05 4.56
N ALA A 180 9.42 -24.08 5.26
CA ALA A 180 9.65 -24.94 6.42
C ALA A 180 9.73 -24.20 7.76
N PHE A 181 9.30 -22.93 7.81
CA PHE A 181 9.41 -22.06 8.98
C PHE A 181 8.06 -21.92 9.69
N ARG A 182 8.05 -22.06 11.02
CA ARG A 182 6.86 -21.80 11.83
C ARG A 182 6.71 -20.32 12.17
N GLU A 183 7.82 -19.57 12.07
CA GLU A 183 7.93 -18.15 12.36
C GLU A 183 7.37 -17.25 11.25
N VAL A 184 6.88 -17.83 10.15
CA VAL A 184 6.32 -17.11 8.99
C VAL A 184 4.85 -17.46 8.86
N GLU A 185 4.02 -16.43 8.85
CA GLU A 185 2.58 -16.52 8.64
C GLU A 185 2.21 -15.88 7.30
N LEU A 186 1.46 -16.63 6.48
CA LEU A 186 1.01 -16.15 5.18
C LEU A 186 -0.32 -15.42 5.33
N ILE A 187 -0.42 -14.25 4.70
CA ILE A 187 -1.67 -13.50 4.61
C ILE A 187 -2.03 -13.31 3.14
N TRP A 188 -3.17 -13.87 2.75
CA TRP A 188 -3.68 -13.85 1.39
C TRP A 188 -5.23 -13.93 1.39
N PRO A 189 -5.93 -13.23 0.49
CA PRO A 189 -5.40 -12.28 -0.50
C PRO A 189 -4.86 -10.99 0.14
N GLU A 190 -4.11 -10.20 -0.63
CA GLU A 190 -3.69 -8.86 -0.19
C GLU A 190 -4.93 -8.01 0.07
N TRP A 191 -4.90 -7.20 1.12
CA TRP A 191 -6.00 -6.28 1.38
C TRP A 191 -6.09 -5.24 0.27
N THR A 192 -7.24 -5.17 -0.36
CA THR A 192 -7.65 -4.04 -1.17
C THR A 192 -8.03 -2.87 -0.24
N SER A 193 -7.04 -2.35 0.51
CA SER A 193 -7.25 -1.15 1.30
C SER A 193 -7.51 0.02 0.34
N GLY A 194 -8.74 0.53 0.34
CA GLY A 194 -9.15 1.68 -0.45
C GLY A 194 -8.50 3.01 -0.06
N ASN A 195 -7.62 3.04 0.96
CA ASN A 195 -6.90 4.24 1.38
C ASN A 195 -5.39 3.98 1.34
N VAL A 196 -4.83 3.85 0.14
CA VAL A 196 -3.46 4.31 -0.06
C VAL A 196 -3.59 5.73 -0.54
N PHE A 197 -3.29 6.71 0.32
CA PHE A 197 -2.92 8.01 -0.21
C PHE A 197 -1.60 7.74 -0.95
N LEU A 198 -1.70 7.47 -2.25
CA LEU A 198 -0.58 7.79 -3.12
C LEU A 198 -0.47 9.29 -2.94
N GLY A 199 0.52 9.71 -2.15
CA GLY A 199 0.83 11.11 -1.90
C GLY A 199 1.36 11.74 -3.19
N SER A 200 0.59 11.67 -4.27
CA SER A 200 0.68 12.64 -5.34
C SER A 200 0.31 13.95 -4.68
N SER A 201 1.32 14.78 -4.40
CA SER A 201 1.08 16.20 -4.48
C SER A 201 0.41 16.47 -5.83
N ASP A 202 -0.60 17.34 -5.87
CA ASP A 202 -1.31 17.73 -7.08
C ASP A 202 -0.46 18.09 -8.32
N PRO A 203 0.86 18.44 -8.27
CA PRO A 203 1.65 18.74 -9.47
C PRO A 203 1.82 17.60 -10.48
N ASP A 204 1.67 16.33 -10.09
CA ASP A 204 1.93 15.16 -10.96
C ASP A 204 0.64 14.43 -11.41
N LEU A 205 -0.52 14.99 -11.10
CA LEU A 205 -1.78 14.43 -11.58
C LEU A 205 -2.00 14.82 -13.04
N ASP A 206 -2.28 13.80 -13.86
CA ASP A 206 -2.81 13.99 -15.21
C ASP A 206 -4.32 13.76 -15.20
N PHE A 207 -5.05 14.51 -16.02
CA PHE A 207 -6.46 14.24 -16.23
C PHE A 207 -6.64 12.89 -16.91
N THR A 208 -7.71 12.16 -16.57
CA THR A 208 -7.96 10.82 -17.11
C THR A 208 -9.23 10.77 -17.96
N GLU A 209 -9.27 9.79 -18.85
CA GLU A 209 -10.43 9.44 -19.68
C GLU A 209 -10.79 7.98 -19.42
N ILE A 210 -12.09 7.72 -19.22
CA ILE A 210 -12.63 6.38 -19.02
C ILE A 210 -13.64 6.12 -20.13
N SER A 211 -13.34 5.14 -20.96
CA SER A 211 -14.20 4.65 -22.04
C SER A 211 -14.72 3.26 -21.70
N LEU A 212 -16.04 3.09 -21.65
CA LEU A 212 -16.69 1.85 -21.20
C LEU A 212 -17.34 1.07 -22.34
N GLN A 213 -17.31 -0.24 -22.23
CA GLN A 213 -18.17 -1.10 -23.03
C GLN A 213 -19.59 -1.13 -22.45
N SER A 214 -20.58 -0.77 -23.26
CA SER A 214 -22.00 -0.85 -22.87
C SER A 214 -22.47 -2.30 -22.88
N MET A 215 -22.72 -2.86 -21.70
CA MET A 215 -23.28 -4.19 -21.49
C MET A 215 -24.63 -4.06 -20.78
N ALA A 216 -25.60 -4.91 -21.12
CA ALA A 216 -26.90 -4.90 -20.45
C ALA A 216 -26.75 -5.23 -18.96
N VAL A 217 -27.49 -4.51 -18.12
CA VAL A 217 -27.54 -4.73 -16.67
C VAL A 217 -28.98 -5.04 -16.28
N ASP A 218 -29.25 -6.32 -16.03
CA ASP A 218 -30.57 -6.84 -15.66
C ASP A 218 -30.79 -6.79 -14.12
N LEU A 219 -30.36 -5.71 -13.49
CA LEU A 219 -30.50 -5.49 -12.04
C LEU A 219 -31.39 -4.27 -11.77
N LEU A 220 -32.28 -4.38 -10.78
CA LEU A 220 -33.15 -3.27 -10.36
C LEU A 220 -32.37 -2.09 -9.76
N HIS A 221 -31.20 -2.37 -9.21
CA HIS A 221 -30.30 -1.40 -8.62
C HIS A 221 -28.88 -1.91 -8.72
N THR A 222 -27.94 -0.98 -8.83
CA THR A 222 -26.50 -1.24 -8.73
C THR A 222 -25.88 -0.27 -7.75
N SER A 223 -24.74 -0.64 -7.19
CA SER A 223 -24.01 0.17 -6.22
C SER A 223 -22.60 0.44 -6.72
N LEU A 224 -22.05 1.61 -6.40
CA LEU A 224 -20.67 1.96 -6.71
C LEU A 224 -20.05 2.65 -5.50
N THR A 225 -18.93 2.10 -5.01
CA THR A 225 -18.19 2.67 -3.88
C THR A 225 -17.09 3.61 -4.39
N TYR A 226 -16.92 4.75 -3.72
CA TYR A 226 -15.99 5.79 -4.15
C TYR A 226 -15.33 6.54 -2.99
N ASP A 227 -14.18 7.17 -3.29
CA ASP A 227 -13.66 8.32 -2.55
C ASP A 227 -13.68 9.55 -3.45
N LEU A 228 -13.84 10.73 -2.83
CA LEU A 228 -13.73 12.01 -3.53
C LEU A 228 -12.63 12.86 -2.89
N TYR A 229 -11.75 13.38 -3.74
CA TYR A 229 -10.72 14.34 -3.36
C TYR A 229 -10.88 15.62 -4.18
N ARG A 230 -10.60 16.75 -3.56
CA ARG A 230 -10.53 18.06 -4.21
C ARG A 230 -9.31 18.83 -3.73
N ASN A 231 -8.46 19.29 -4.65
CA ASN A 231 -7.21 20.01 -4.36
C ASN A 231 -6.36 19.31 -3.28
N GLY A 232 -6.21 17.99 -3.40
CA GLY A 232 -5.50 17.14 -2.45
C GLY A 232 -6.24 16.84 -1.13
N GLU A 233 -7.31 17.57 -0.80
CA GLU A 233 -8.12 17.30 0.39
C GLU A 233 -9.16 16.21 0.12
N LYS A 234 -9.32 15.29 1.07
CA LYS A 234 -10.30 14.22 0.96
C LYS A 234 -11.66 14.68 1.49
N LEU A 235 -12.67 14.66 0.62
CA LEU A 235 -14.04 15.08 0.93
C LEU A 235 -14.90 13.89 1.37
N GLU A 236 -14.87 12.79 0.62
CA GLU A 236 -15.66 11.58 0.88
C GLU A 236 -14.75 10.36 1.00
N THR A 237 -15.11 9.41 1.87
CA THR A 237 -14.30 8.20 2.11
C THR A 237 -15.17 6.95 2.16
N ASN A 238 -14.95 6.04 1.21
CA ASN A 238 -15.65 4.77 1.05
C ASN A 238 -17.18 4.92 1.05
N GLU A 239 -17.67 6.03 0.51
CA GLU A 239 -19.09 6.26 0.34
C GLU A 239 -19.63 5.37 -0.79
N THR A 240 -20.89 5.00 -0.70
CA THR A 240 -21.54 4.12 -1.69
C THR A 240 -22.78 4.79 -2.23
N ILE A 241 -22.84 4.92 -3.56
CA ILE A 241 -24.04 5.40 -4.24
C ILE A 241 -24.79 4.23 -4.87
N THR A 242 -26.11 4.35 -4.92
CA THR A 242 -26.99 3.36 -5.54
C THR A 242 -27.65 3.98 -6.77
N VAL A 243 -27.53 3.31 -7.91
CA VAL A 243 -28.19 3.71 -9.16
C VAL A 243 -29.37 2.78 -9.43
N PRO A 244 -30.61 3.31 -9.50
CA PRO A 244 -31.79 2.53 -9.86
C PRO A 244 -31.83 2.27 -11.37
N GLU A 245 -32.26 1.06 -11.76
CA GLU A 245 -32.60 0.66 -13.13
C GLU A 245 -31.61 1.17 -14.21
N PRO A 246 -30.30 0.86 -14.10
CA PRO A 246 -29.29 1.48 -14.95
C PRO A 246 -29.42 1.16 -16.45
N GLY A 247 -30.09 0.08 -16.82
CA GLY A 247 -30.25 -0.40 -18.20
C GLY A 247 -28.97 -0.99 -18.81
N ASN A 248 -27.84 -0.27 -18.72
CA ASN A 248 -26.52 -0.73 -19.14
C ASN A 248 -25.40 -0.21 -18.23
N THR A 249 -24.23 -0.86 -18.30
CA THR A 249 -23.05 -0.56 -17.47
C THR A 249 -22.54 0.87 -17.62
N THR A 250 -22.58 1.40 -18.84
CA THR A 250 -22.08 2.72 -19.16
C THR A 250 -22.95 3.82 -18.55
N ASP A 251 -24.26 3.75 -18.76
CA ASP A 251 -25.21 4.70 -18.18
C ASP A 251 -25.23 4.60 -16.66
N ALA A 252 -25.15 3.37 -16.11
CA ALA A 252 -24.98 3.16 -14.67
C ALA A 252 -23.81 3.96 -14.10
N PHE A 253 -22.65 3.83 -14.77
CA PHE A 253 -21.41 4.45 -14.33
C PHE A 253 -21.45 5.97 -14.47
N ILE A 254 -21.81 6.48 -15.65
CA ILE A 254 -21.80 7.92 -15.90
C ILE A 254 -22.84 8.63 -15.02
N ASN A 255 -24.03 8.03 -14.83
CA ASN A 255 -25.02 8.57 -13.91
C ASN A 255 -24.56 8.49 -12.45
N SER A 256 -23.88 7.42 -12.03
CA SER A 256 -23.23 7.39 -10.70
C SER A 256 -22.30 8.57 -10.50
N VAL A 257 -21.43 8.86 -11.48
CA VAL A 257 -20.51 9.99 -11.40
C VAL A 257 -21.26 11.32 -11.35
N ARG A 258 -22.30 11.51 -12.16
CA ARG A 258 -23.12 12.73 -12.14
C ARG A 258 -23.83 12.90 -10.80
N ASP A 259 -24.39 11.84 -10.25
CA ASP A 259 -25.13 11.89 -8.98
C ASP A 259 -24.18 12.15 -7.80
N ILE A 260 -23.00 11.54 -7.78
CA ILE A 260 -21.94 11.85 -6.80
C ILE A 260 -21.60 13.34 -6.84
N LEU A 261 -21.34 13.86 -8.04
CA LEU A 261 -20.93 15.25 -8.22
C LEU A 261 -22.09 16.25 -8.05
N SER A 262 -23.35 15.81 -8.11
CA SER A 262 -24.53 16.67 -7.89
C SER A 262 -24.60 17.24 -6.48
N SER A 263 -23.98 16.57 -5.50
CA SER A 263 -23.83 17.05 -4.12
C SER A 263 -22.89 18.27 -4.03
N TYR A 264 -22.11 18.53 -5.09
CA TYR A 264 -21.10 19.58 -5.20
C TYR A 264 -21.42 20.47 -6.41
N PRO A 265 -22.37 21.42 -6.29
CA PRO A 265 -22.95 22.14 -7.44
C PRO A 265 -21.96 23.04 -8.18
N ASP A 266 -20.79 23.31 -7.59
CA ASP A 266 -19.69 24.02 -8.21
C ASP A 266 -18.80 23.13 -9.09
N ILE A 267 -18.86 21.82 -8.90
CA ILE A 267 -18.28 20.82 -9.80
C ILE A 267 -19.25 20.57 -10.96
N SER A 268 -18.74 20.65 -12.19
CA SER A 268 -19.57 20.64 -13.38
C SER A 268 -19.18 19.52 -14.33
N VAL A 269 -20.20 18.76 -14.76
CA VAL A 269 -20.10 17.70 -15.76
C VAL A 269 -20.95 18.11 -16.95
N SER A 270 -20.37 18.18 -18.15
CA SER A 270 -21.09 18.67 -19.32
C SER A 270 -21.17 17.64 -20.46
N GLY A 271 -22.23 17.71 -21.26
CA GLY A 271 -22.49 16.85 -22.42
C GLY A 271 -21.89 17.43 -23.71
N GLY A 272 -21.82 16.62 -24.77
CA GLY A 272 -21.10 16.88 -26.03
C GLY A 272 -21.40 18.18 -26.81
N GLY A 273 -22.29 19.07 -26.34
CA GLY A 273 -22.65 20.34 -26.98
C GLY A 273 -21.67 21.50 -26.81
N GLY A 274 -20.44 21.24 -26.33
CA GLY A 274 -19.45 22.28 -26.00
C GLY A 274 -19.76 23.02 -24.69
N GLY A 275 -18.74 23.60 -24.05
CA GLY A 275 -18.92 24.35 -22.81
C GLY A 275 -17.66 24.49 -21.95
N ILE A 276 -17.85 24.96 -20.71
CA ILE A 276 -16.82 25.05 -19.68
C ILE A 276 -17.22 24.11 -18.54
N ALA A 277 -16.43 23.07 -18.30
CA ALA A 277 -16.72 22.08 -17.26
C ALA A 277 -15.47 21.46 -16.66
N HIS A 278 -15.61 20.83 -15.49
CA HIS A 278 -14.56 20.01 -14.88
C HIS A 278 -14.43 18.66 -15.57
N PHE A 279 -15.57 18.04 -15.88
CA PHE A 279 -15.65 16.79 -16.63
C PHE A 279 -16.53 16.98 -17.86
N PHE A 280 -16.27 16.21 -18.92
CA PHE A 280 -17.14 16.17 -20.09
C PHE A 280 -17.32 14.75 -20.60
N THR A 281 -18.46 14.50 -21.22
CA THR A 281 -18.77 13.23 -21.89
C THR A 281 -18.74 13.43 -23.41
N PRO A 282 -17.64 13.10 -24.12
CA PRO A 282 -17.53 13.31 -25.57
C PRO A 282 -18.54 12.47 -26.37
N ASP A 283 -18.84 11.28 -25.88
CA ASP A 283 -19.85 10.40 -26.44
C ASP A 283 -20.62 9.66 -25.34
N SER A 284 -21.55 8.78 -25.70
CA SER A 284 -22.37 8.05 -24.73
C SER A 284 -21.57 7.08 -23.86
N ASN A 285 -20.33 6.74 -24.24
CA ASN A 285 -19.53 5.68 -23.62
C ASN A 285 -18.33 6.18 -22.84
N THR A 286 -18.10 7.48 -22.83
CA THR A 286 -16.84 8.05 -22.40
C THR A 286 -17.08 9.21 -21.45
N ILE A 287 -16.33 9.25 -20.37
CA ILE A 287 -16.23 10.41 -19.48
C ILE A 287 -14.76 10.77 -19.29
N ARG A 288 -14.46 12.06 -19.31
CA ARG A 288 -13.11 12.57 -19.23
C ARG A 288 -13.02 13.79 -18.33
N GLY A 289 -11.94 13.88 -17.57
CA GLY A 289 -11.57 15.11 -16.87
C GLY A 289 -10.78 16.08 -17.74
N ASN A 290 -10.85 17.35 -17.37
CA ASN A 290 -10.25 18.45 -18.11
C ASN A 290 -8.90 18.89 -17.54
N LYS A 291 -8.17 19.66 -18.35
CA LYS A 291 -6.81 20.12 -18.03
C LYS A 291 -6.77 21.33 -17.07
N GLY A 292 -7.89 22.01 -16.87
CA GLY A 292 -7.96 23.19 -16.02
C GLY A 292 -7.23 24.39 -16.60
N ASP A 293 -7.35 24.63 -17.92
CA ASP A 293 -6.68 25.77 -18.56
C ASP A 293 -7.37 27.12 -18.23
N LEU A 294 -8.64 27.10 -17.82
CA LEU A 294 -9.38 28.31 -17.42
C LEU A 294 -9.38 28.53 -15.90
N GLU A 295 -9.62 27.47 -15.15
CA GLU A 295 -9.67 27.50 -13.68
C GLU A 295 -9.04 26.22 -13.16
N LYS A 296 -8.08 26.34 -12.24
CA LYS A 296 -7.45 25.20 -11.57
C LYS A 296 -8.30 24.78 -10.40
N ASP A 297 -8.78 23.55 -10.44
CA ASP A 297 -9.56 22.92 -9.38
C ASP A 297 -9.45 21.40 -9.58
N THR A 298 -8.48 20.80 -8.91
CA THR A 298 -8.19 19.39 -9.09
C THR A 298 -9.26 18.57 -8.39
N ILE A 299 -9.93 17.69 -9.11
CA ILE A 299 -10.92 16.77 -8.53
C ILE A 299 -10.54 15.36 -8.96
N ARG A 300 -10.41 14.47 -7.98
CA ARG A 300 -10.06 13.07 -8.17
C ARG A 300 -11.13 12.20 -7.55
N LEU A 301 -11.81 11.44 -8.39
CA LEU A 301 -12.79 10.46 -7.98
C LEU A 301 -12.16 9.07 -8.09
N VAL A 302 -12.02 8.37 -6.96
CA VAL A 302 -11.43 7.03 -6.91
C VAL A 302 -12.56 6.03 -6.74
N LEU A 303 -12.86 5.29 -7.80
CA LEU A 303 -13.94 4.32 -7.86
C LEU A 303 -13.39 2.93 -7.54
N LYS A 304 -14.08 2.18 -6.70
CA LYS A 304 -13.54 0.95 -6.09
C LYS A 304 -14.53 -0.19 -6.17
N GLN A 305 -13.98 -1.39 -6.33
CA GLN A 305 -14.72 -2.62 -6.06
C GLN A 305 -14.98 -2.75 -4.56
N ASN A 306 -16.21 -3.11 -4.20
CA ASN A 306 -16.63 -3.37 -2.83
C ASN A 306 -17.31 -4.74 -2.73
N PRO A 307 -16.56 -5.80 -2.36
CA PRO A 307 -17.09 -7.16 -2.25
C PRO A 307 -18.20 -7.32 -1.19
N SER A 308 -18.41 -6.33 -0.32
CA SER A 308 -19.48 -6.37 0.68
C SER A 308 -20.83 -5.91 0.13
N GLN A 309 -20.87 -5.31 -1.07
CA GLN A 309 -22.11 -4.89 -1.72
C GLN A 309 -22.60 -5.99 -2.67
N GLU A 310 -23.87 -6.40 -2.51
CA GLU A 310 -24.45 -7.51 -3.28
C GLU A 310 -24.54 -7.19 -4.78
N ASN A 311 -24.86 -5.94 -5.13
CA ASN A 311 -25.02 -5.46 -6.51
C ASN A 311 -23.93 -4.45 -6.88
N ASP A 312 -22.67 -4.77 -6.58
CA ASP A 312 -21.53 -3.93 -6.96
C ASP A 312 -21.40 -3.84 -8.49
N LEU A 313 -21.42 -2.61 -9.01
CA LEU A 313 -21.29 -2.29 -10.42
C LEU A 313 -19.86 -2.50 -10.91
N PHE A 314 -18.86 -2.28 -10.05
CA PHE A 314 -17.46 -2.19 -10.45
C PHE A 314 -16.94 -3.42 -11.22
N PRO A 315 -17.23 -4.67 -10.80
CA PRO A 315 -16.79 -5.87 -11.50
C PRO A 315 -17.36 -6.03 -12.91
N LEU A 316 -18.44 -5.30 -13.23
CA LEU A 316 -19.10 -5.33 -14.54
C LEU A 316 -18.47 -4.35 -15.54
N LEU A 317 -17.63 -3.43 -15.07
CA LEU A 317 -17.02 -2.40 -15.91
C LEU A 317 -15.90 -3.01 -16.76
N ARG A 318 -15.97 -2.77 -18.06
CA ARG A 318 -14.97 -3.20 -19.04
C ARG A 318 -14.51 -2.03 -19.87
N ASP A 319 -13.20 -2.01 -20.13
CA ASP A 319 -12.61 -1.03 -21.03
C ASP A 319 -13.15 -1.23 -22.46
N ARG A 320 -13.56 -0.13 -23.09
CA ARG A 320 -14.23 -0.15 -24.40
C ARG A 320 -13.36 -0.75 -25.51
N TYR A 321 -12.05 -0.55 -25.44
CA TYR A 321 -11.14 -0.88 -26.54
C TYR A 321 -10.56 -2.28 -26.40
N SER A 322 -10.15 -2.65 -25.20
CA SER A 322 -9.57 -3.96 -24.89
C SER A 322 -10.62 -5.02 -24.55
N GLY A 323 -11.80 -4.62 -24.06
CA GLY A 323 -12.84 -5.54 -23.55
C GLY A 323 -12.45 -6.22 -22.22
N LEU A 324 -11.29 -5.88 -21.67
CA LEU A 324 -10.83 -6.42 -20.39
C LEU A 324 -11.56 -5.73 -19.23
N PRO A 325 -11.78 -6.46 -18.11
CA PRO A 325 -12.32 -5.85 -16.91
C PRO A 325 -11.31 -4.84 -16.35
N PHE A 326 -11.80 -3.74 -15.79
CA PHE A 326 -10.94 -2.79 -15.10
C PHE A 326 -10.42 -3.35 -13.76
N THR A 327 -9.21 -2.93 -13.38
CA THR A 327 -8.63 -3.22 -12.07
C THR A 327 -9.06 -2.17 -11.05
N SER A 328 -9.44 -2.59 -9.85
CA SER A 328 -9.77 -1.67 -8.76
C SER A 328 -8.50 -1.14 -8.08
N PRO A 329 -8.40 0.19 -7.81
CA PRO A 329 -9.36 1.24 -8.15
C PRO A 329 -9.17 1.80 -9.57
N ILE A 330 -10.24 2.40 -10.12
CA ILE A 330 -10.18 3.27 -11.30
C ILE A 330 -10.26 4.72 -10.84
N GLU A 331 -9.47 5.61 -11.47
CA GLU A 331 -9.44 7.03 -11.11
C GLU A 331 -9.94 7.90 -12.26
N LEU A 332 -10.96 8.71 -11.96
CA LEU A 332 -11.44 9.78 -12.84
C LEU A 332 -10.93 11.12 -12.29
N ILE A 333 -10.01 11.74 -13.02
CA ILE A 333 -9.25 12.91 -12.58
C ILE A 333 -9.47 14.07 -13.55
N THR A 334 -9.73 15.25 -13.00
CA THR A 334 -9.66 16.54 -13.69
C THR A 334 -8.72 17.46 -12.93
N LEU A 335 -8.04 18.35 -13.66
CA LEU A 335 -7.16 19.38 -13.13
C LEU A 335 -7.85 20.75 -13.07
N GLY A 336 -9.14 20.79 -13.42
CA GLY A 336 -9.98 21.98 -13.34
C GLY A 336 -10.86 22.18 -14.58
N LYS A 337 -11.32 23.42 -14.79
CA LYS A 337 -12.19 23.75 -15.92
C LYS A 337 -11.40 24.07 -17.18
N THR A 338 -11.79 23.45 -18.29
CA THR A 338 -11.32 23.78 -19.64
C THR A 338 -12.54 24.10 -20.52
N MET A 339 -12.36 24.99 -21.48
CA MET A 339 -13.32 25.20 -22.57
C MET A 339 -13.08 24.13 -23.64
N TYR A 340 -14.13 23.39 -24.00
CA TYR A 340 -14.06 22.40 -25.05
C TYR A 340 -15.06 22.74 -26.16
N GLU A 341 -14.62 22.60 -27.41
CA GLU A 341 -15.49 22.73 -28.57
C GLU A 341 -16.35 21.46 -28.67
N GLY A 342 -17.66 21.62 -28.85
CA GLY A 342 -18.57 20.48 -29.04
C GLY A 342 -18.21 19.71 -30.31
N VAL A 343 -18.48 18.40 -30.32
CA VAL A 343 -18.28 17.54 -31.50
C VAL A 343 -19.52 17.58 -32.38
#